data_AF-E6SCC1-F1
#
_entry.id   AF-E6SCC1-F1
#
_cell.length_a   1.000
_cell.length_b   1.000
_cell.length_c   1.000
_cell.angle_alpha   90.00
_cell.angle_beta   90.00
_cell.angle_gamma   90.00
#
_symmetry.space_group_name_H-M   'P 1'
#
loop_
_entity.id
_entity.type
_entity.pdbx_description
1 polymer ?
#
loop_
_entity_poly.entity_id
_entity_poly.type
_entity_poly.pdbx_seq_one_letter_code
_entity_poly.pdbx_strand_id
1 'polypeptide(L)'
;MHLVPEHEDTPVRTATPASSGRRRGLRLAGLATVSAVALAGCQGQVSNGFMPQAISDSGERVTDLWVGSWIAVLAVGMITWGLMLYAAVRFRRRKGDDTLPVQLRYNVPVELLYTIIPVFMVAVFFYYTARDEAALTDNSKTPDVTISVVGKQWSWDFNYVDSDVYETGVHTQLTGEEGTREQMPVLYLPVNQRVQFVLNSRDVIHSFWVPAFMTKLDMIPGKTNRLQIVPTQTGEFQGKCAELCGAYHSEMLFMVKVVSQEEYDQQMARLAELGQTGQLPVDASREDLVKGDAELIPEPARTGSN
;
A
#
# COMPACT_ATOMS: atom_id res chain seq x y z
N MET A 1 -19.64 -94.98 38.67
CA MET A 1 -18.94 -94.23 39.72
C MET A 1 -18.47 -92.93 39.07
N HIS A 2 -18.70 -91.81 39.74
CA HIS A 2 -18.47 -90.41 39.32
C HIS A 2 -17.15 -90.22 38.55
N LEU A 3 -17.03 -89.28 37.59
CA LEU A 3 -16.87 -87.85 37.86
C LEU A 3 -17.07 -87.00 36.57
N VAL A 4 -17.60 -85.80 36.78
CA VAL A 4 -17.74 -84.64 35.87
C VAL A 4 -17.00 -83.50 36.61
N PRO A 5 -16.54 -82.40 35.99
CA PRO A 5 -15.73 -82.18 34.78
C PRO A 5 -14.45 -81.35 35.15
N GLU A 6 -13.66 -80.89 34.17
CA GLU A 6 -12.96 -79.61 34.32
C GLU A 6 -13.07 -78.84 33.00
N HIS A 7 -13.69 -77.68 33.06
CA HIS A 7 -13.94 -76.77 31.95
C HIS A 7 -12.85 -75.69 32.05
N GLU A 8 -11.95 -75.59 31.09
CA GLU A 8 -10.99 -74.49 31.04
C GLU A 8 -11.75 -73.18 30.78
N ASP A 9 -11.78 -72.30 31.79
CA ASP A 9 -12.25 -70.94 31.66
C ASP A 9 -11.26 -70.13 30.81
N THR A 10 -11.64 -69.87 29.56
CA THR A 10 -10.96 -68.86 28.75
C THR A 10 -11.43 -67.48 29.24
N PRO A 11 -10.53 -66.57 29.68
CA PRO A 11 -10.97 -65.27 30.15
C PRO A 11 -11.57 -64.46 29.00
N VAL A 12 -12.86 -64.13 29.11
CA VAL A 12 -13.54 -63.16 28.25
C VAL A 12 -12.86 -61.81 28.46
N ARG A 13 -12.04 -61.38 27.49
CA ARG A 13 -11.52 -60.01 27.45
C ARG A 13 -12.68 -59.05 27.20
N THR A 14 -13.16 -58.40 28.26
CA THR A 14 -14.05 -57.25 28.15
C THR A 14 -13.27 -56.10 27.52
N ALA A 15 -13.59 -55.77 26.26
CA ALA A 15 -13.07 -54.59 25.61
C ALA A 15 -13.64 -53.35 26.33
N THR A 16 -12.79 -52.65 27.08
CA THR A 16 -13.12 -51.37 27.68
C THR A 16 -13.44 -50.38 26.55
N PRO A 17 -14.58 -49.64 26.57
CA PRO A 17 -14.86 -48.67 25.53
C PRO A 17 -13.79 -47.57 25.58
N ALA A 18 -12.94 -47.51 24.56
CA ALA A 18 -11.94 -46.47 24.44
C ALA A 18 -12.63 -45.10 24.47
N SER A 19 -12.26 -44.27 25.45
CA SER A 19 -12.88 -42.98 25.76
C SER A 19 -12.93 -42.05 24.52
N SER A 20 -14.08 -42.02 23.84
CA SER A 20 -14.35 -41.13 22.70
C SER A 20 -14.31 -39.64 23.10
N GLY A 21 -14.56 -39.35 24.38
CA GLY A 21 -14.52 -38.00 24.96
C GLY A 21 -13.14 -37.37 24.96
N ARG A 22 -12.06 -38.14 25.17
CA ARG A 22 -10.69 -37.60 25.24
C ARG A 22 -10.16 -37.15 23.86
N ARG A 23 -10.55 -37.85 22.79
CA ARG A 23 -10.22 -37.44 21.41
C ARG A 23 -11.04 -36.23 20.94
N ARG A 24 -12.30 -36.11 21.37
CA ARG A 24 -13.11 -34.88 21.14
C ARG A 24 -12.56 -33.70 21.93
N GLY A 25 -12.16 -33.90 23.19
CA GLY A 25 -11.55 -32.88 24.04
C GLY A 25 -10.23 -32.34 23.48
N LEU A 26 -9.32 -33.21 23.01
CA LEU A 26 -8.08 -32.76 22.36
C LEU A 26 -8.32 -32.03 21.03
N ARG A 27 -9.35 -32.42 20.25
CA ARG A 27 -9.70 -31.73 19.00
C ARG A 27 -10.33 -30.36 19.27
N LEU A 28 -11.19 -30.25 20.28
CA LEU A 28 -11.79 -28.98 20.71
C LEU A 28 -10.76 -28.05 21.34
N ALA A 29 -9.84 -28.57 22.16
CA ALA A 29 -8.72 -27.82 22.69
C ALA A 29 -7.78 -27.36 21.58
N GLY A 30 -7.44 -28.24 20.62
CA GLY A 30 -6.64 -27.87 19.45
C GLY A 30 -7.30 -26.77 18.60
N LEU A 31 -8.60 -26.88 18.33
CA LEU A 31 -9.35 -25.83 17.62
C LEU A 31 -9.37 -24.52 18.41
N ALA A 32 -9.63 -24.57 19.72
CA ALA A 32 -9.65 -23.39 20.57
C ALA A 32 -8.28 -22.71 20.66
N THR A 33 -7.19 -23.49 20.67
CA THR A 33 -5.82 -22.95 20.70
C THR A 33 -5.46 -22.31 19.36
N VAL A 34 -5.81 -22.93 18.23
CA VAL A 34 -5.62 -22.35 16.90
C VAL A 34 -6.46 -21.08 16.73
N SER A 35 -7.71 -21.08 17.18
CA SER A 35 -8.57 -19.89 17.16
C SER A 35 -8.03 -18.79 18.07
N ALA A 36 -7.52 -19.12 19.26
CA ALA A 36 -6.94 -18.14 20.18
C ALA A 36 -5.64 -17.52 19.62
N VAL A 37 -4.78 -18.31 18.96
CA VAL A 37 -3.58 -17.81 18.27
C VAL A 37 -3.95 -16.96 17.05
N ALA A 38 -4.98 -17.36 16.29
CA ALA A 38 -5.48 -16.58 15.16
C ALA A 38 -6.12 -15.25 15.60
N LEU A 39 -6.82 -15.22 16.74
CA LEU A 39 -7.44 -14.02 17.31
C LEU A 39 -6.41 -13.11 18.00
N ALA A 40 -5.37 -13.67 18.62
CA ALA A 40 -4.28 -12.91 19.23
C ALA A 40 -3.38 -12.22 18.18
N GLY A 41 -3.37 -12.70 16.94
CA GLY A 41 -2.66 -12.09 15.81
C GLY A 41 -3.27 -10.79 15.29
N CYS A 42 -4.42 -10.34 15.80
CA CYS A 42 -5.13 -9.15 15.30
C CYS A 42 -4.65 -7.81 15.88
N GLN A 43 -3.54 -7.76 16.63
CA GLN A 43 -2.99 -6.52 17.19
C GLN A 43 -1.71 -6.08 16.47
N GLY A 44 -1.55 -4.77 16.24
CA GLY A 44 -0.38 -4.18 15.57
C GLY A 44 -0.53 -4.09 14.05
N GLN A 45 0.57 -4.27 13.29
CA GLN A 45 0.59 -4.14 11.83
C GLN A 45 -0.38 -5.08 11.08
N VAL A 46 -0.95 -6.08 11.75
CA VAL A 46 -1.96 -6.94 11.11
C VAL A 46 -3.27 -6.18 10.90
N SER A 47 -3.62 -5.22 11.78
CA SER A 47 -4.89 -4.48 11.69
C SER A 47 -4.91 -3.49 10.53
N ASN A 48 -3.76 -3.00 10.08
CA ASN A 48 -3.63 -2.13 8.91
C ASN A 48 -3.12 -2.90 7.67
N GLY A 49 -3.16 -4.23 7.68
CA GLY A 49 -2.76 -5.06 6.54
C GLY A 49 -1.28 -4.94 6.17
N PHE A 50 -0.39 -4.73 7.15
CA PHE A 50 1.06 -4.55 6.98
C PHE A 50 1.47 -3.29 6.21
N MET A 51 0.57 -2.31 6.10
CA MET A 51 0.89 -1.00 5.53
C MET A 51 1.69 -0.15 6.53
N PRO A 52 2.45 0.86 6.07
CA PRO A 52 2.99 1.87 6.97
C PRO A 52 1.85 2.62 7.68
N GLN A 53 2.16 3.31 8.77
CA GLN A 53 1.18 4.18 9.41
C GLN A 53 0.88 5.36 8.49
N ALA A 54 -0.40 5.57 8.19
CA ALA A 54 -0.80 6.68 7.34
C ALA A 54 -0.92 7.98 8.16
N ILE A 55 -0.46 9.08 7.57
CA ILE A 55 -0.39 10.41 8.23
C ILE A 55 -1.15 11.49 7.47
N SER A 56 -2.06 11.10 6.57
CA SER A 56 -2.85 12.04 5.78
C SER A 56 -4.32 11.64 5.71
N ASP A 57 -5.16 12.56 5.26
CA ASP A 57 -6.59 12.33 4.99
C ASP A 57 -6.85 11.22 3.96
N SER A 58 -5.98 11.06 2.96
CA SER A 58 -6.03 9.96 2.00
C SER A 58 -5.70 8.59 2.62
N GLY A 59 -4.92 8.59 3.70
CA GLY A 59 -4.32 7.41 4.31
C GLY A 59 -5.31 6.37 4.82
N GLU A 60 -6.34 6.81 5.53
CA GLU A 60 -7.38 5.94 6.08
C GLU A 60 -8.17 5.26 4.96
N ARG A 61 -8.58 6.02 3.95
CA ARG A 61 -9.31 5.50 2.78
C ARG A 61 -8.54 4.40 2.05
N VAL A 62 -7.25 4.63 1.79
CA VAL A 62 -6.40 3.63 1.12
C VAL A 62 -6.21 2.40 1.99
N THR A 63 -6.01 2.58 3.30
CA THR A 63 -5.82 1.48 4.25
C THR A 63 -7.08 0.62 4.38
N ASP A 64 -8.26 1.23 4.46
CA ASP A 64 -9.54 0.51 4.57
C ASP A 64 -9.82 -0.32 3.32
N LEU A 65 -9.63 0.27 2.13
CA LEU A 65 -9.79 -0.45 0.87
C LEU A 65 -8.78 -1.60 0.77
N TRP A 66 -7.53 -1.38 1.16
CA TRP A 66 -6.48 -2.41 1.20
C TRP A 66 -6.86 -3.57 2.11
N VAL A 67 -7.20 -3.29 3.38
CA VAL A 67 -7.57 -4.31 4.36
C VAL A 67 -8.80 -5.10 3.88
N GLY A 68 -9.83 -4.41 3.39
CA GLY A 68 -11.02 -5.06 2.82
C GLY A 68 -10.69 -5.98 1.64
N SER A 69 -9.80 -5.52 0.75
CA SER A 69 -9.34 -6.31 -0.40
C SER A 69 -8.57 -7.55 0.01
N TRP A 70 -7.65 -7.43 0.97
CA TRP A 70 -6.89 -8.57 1.50
C TRP A 70 -7.79 -9.59 2.17
N ILE A 71 -8.78 -9.16 2.96
CA ILE A 71 -9.76 -10.08 3.56
C ILE A 71 -10.51 -10.85 2.47
N ALA A 72 -10.98 -10.16 1.42
CA ALA A 72 -11.69 -10.80 0.31
C ALA A 72 -10.80 -11.80 -0.45
N VAL A 73 -9.57 -11.42 -0.79
CA VAL A 73 -8.60 -12.27 -1.49
C VAL A 73 -8.21 -13.48 -0.62
N LEU A 74 -7.97 -13.29 0.67
CA LEU A 74 -7.67 -14.38 1.60
C LEU A 74 -8.85 -15.35 1.73
N ALA A 75 -10.09 -14.85 1.80
CA ALA A 75 -11.28 -15.72 1.84
C ALA A 75 -11.37 -16.61 0.58
N VAL A 76 -11.21 -16.04 -0.61
CA VAL A 76 -11.20 -16.78 -1.88
C VAL A 76 -10.01 -17.74 -1.96
N GLY A 77 -8.83 -17.28 -1.55
CA GLY A 77 -7.61 -18.07 -1.53
C GLY A 77 -7.74 -19.29 -0.62
N MET A 78 -8.29 -19.12 0.58
CA MET A 78 -8.52 -20.21 1.54
C MET A 78 -9.54 -21.23 1.03
N ILE A 79 -10.61 -20.79 0.35
CA ILE A 79 -11.57 -21.70 -0.31
C ILE A 79 -10.85 -22.50 -1.41
N THR A 80 -10.10 -21.81 -2.26
CA THR A 80 -9.41 -22.42 -3.41
C THR A 80 -8.35 -23.42 -2.94
N TRP A 81 -7.46 -23.03 -2.02
CA TRP A 81 -6.48 -23.90 -1.41
C TRP A 81 -7.13 -25.06 -0.66
N GLY A 82 -8.22 -24.81 0.07
CA GLY A 82 -9.00 -25.85 0.75
C GLY A 82 -9.54 -26.90 -0.21
N LEU A 83 -10.12 -26.49 -1.34
CA LEU A 83 -10.60 -27.39 -2.39
C LEU A 83 -9.46 -28.15 -3.07
N MET A 84 -8.34 -27.48 -3.37
CA MET A 84 -7.15 -28.12 -3.94
C MET A 84 -6.57 -29.17 -3.00
N LEU A 85 -6.38 -28.84 -1.72
CA LEU A 85 -5.87 -29.77 -0.71
C LEU A 85 -6.85 -30.92 -0.46
N TYR A 86 -8.15 -30.61 -0.40
CA TYR A 86 -9.20 -31.63 -0.32
C TYR A 86 -9.10 -32.60 -1.50
N ALA A 87 -9.00 -32.10 -2.72
CA ALA A 87 -8.90 -32.93 -3.91
C ALA A 87 -7.61 -33.77 -3.90
N ALA A 88 -6.47 -33.16 -3.54
CA ALA A 88 -5.18 -33.81 -3.45
C ALA A 88 -5.13 -34.92 -2.39
N VAL A 89 -5.89 -34.81 -1.30
CA VAL A 89 -5.94 -35.84 -0.23
C VAL A 89 -7.02 -36.88 -0.50
N ARG A 90 -8.22 -36.45 -0.92
CA ARG A 90 -9.41 -37.31 -1.09
C ARG A 90 -9.34 -38.15 -2.36
N PHE A 91 -8.85 -37.59 -3.46
CA PHE A 91 -8.78 -38.25 -4.76
C PHE A 91 -7.36 -38.74 -5.11
N ARG A 92 -6.46 -38.80 -4.13
CA ARG A 92 -5.13 -39.39 -4.30
C ARG A 92 -5.24 -40.88 -4.58
N ARG A 93 -4.54 -41.36 -5.62
CA ARG A 93 -4.39 -42.79 -5.89
C ARG A 93 -3.71 -43.50 -4.71
N ARG A 94 -4.32 -44.59 -4.24
CA ARG A 94 -3.76 -45.45 -3.19
C ARG A 94 -3.04 -46.65 -3.82
N LYS A 95 -2.11 -47.26 -3.07
CA LYS A 95 -1.44 -48.49 -3.52
C LYS A 95 -2.49 -49.58 -3.75
N GLY A 96 -2.51 -50.16 -4.95
CA GLY A 96 -3.47 -51.22 -5.33
C GLY A 96 -4.82 -50.73 -5.86
N ASP A 97 -5.00 -49.43 -6.08
CA ASP A 97 -6.18 -48.89 -6.75
C ASP A 97 -5.94 -48.78 -8.26
N ASP A 98 -6.59 -49.66 -9.03
CA ASP A 98 -6.57 -49.70 -10.50
C ASP A 98 -7.92 -49.31 -11.11
N THR A 99 -8.80 -48.68 -10.32
CA THR A 99 -10.08 -48.18 -10.82
C THR A 99 -9.91 -46.89 -11.63
N LEU A 100 -10.63 -46.78 -12.75
CA LEU A 100 -10.66 -45.56 -13.55
C LEU A 100 -11.59 -44.52 -12.89
N PRO A 101 -11.22 -43.22 -12.89
CA PRO A 101 -12.05 -42.16 -12.33
C PRO A 101 -13.34 -42.00 -13.14
N VAL A 102 -14.42 -41.56 -12.47
CA VAL A 102 -15.68 -41.23 -13.13
C VAL A 102 -15.48 -40.12 -14.16
N GLN A 103 -15.86 -40.38 -15.41
CA GLN A 103 -15.80 -39.39 -16.48
C GLN A 103 -17.06 -38.52 -16.42
N LEU A 104 -16.96 -37.40 -15.73
CA LEU A 104 -18.01 -36.38 -15.73
C LEU A 104 -17.70 -35.38 -16.84
N ARG A 105 -18.71 -35.05 -17.64
CA ARG A 105 -18.58 -34.07 -18.72
C ARG A 105 -19.73 -33.08 -18.60
N TYR A 106 -19.38 -31.79 -18.44
CA TYR A 106 -20.30 -30.65 -18.34
C TYR A 106 -21.15 -30.63 -17.07
N ASN A 107 -21.15 -29.49 -16.38
CA ASN A 107 -22.06 -29.22 -15.27
C ASN A 107 -22.46 -27.75 -15.31
N VAL A 108 -23.41 -27.44 -16.21
CA VAL A 108 -23.86 -26.07 -16.48
C VAL A 108 -24.22 -25.30 -15.20
N PRO A 109 -24.92 -25.87 -14.19
CA PRO A 109 -25.15 -25.18 -12.92
C PRO A 109 -23.87 -24.74 -12.18
N VAL A 110 -22.86 -25.61 -12.11
CA VAL A 110 -21.57 -25.26 -11.49
C VAL A 110 -20.79 -24.26 -12.34
N GLU A 111 -20.85 -24.41 -13.66
CA GLU A 111 -20.24 -23.48 -14.62
C GLU A 111 -20.80 -22.07 -14.47
N LEU A 112 -22.13 -21.96 -14.31
CA LEU A 112 -22.79 -20.70 -14.04
C LEU A 112 -22.38 -20.11 -12.68
N LEU A 113 -22.30 -20.95 -11.64
CA LEU A 113 -21.92 -20.54 -10.29
C LEU A 113 -20.54 -19.85 -10.26
N TYR A 114 -19.50 -20.51 -10.77
CA TYR A 114 -18.14 -19.96 -10.74
C TYR A 114 -17.91 -18.84 -11.76
N THR A 115 -18.86 -18.58 -12.65
CA THR A 115 -18.79 -17.45 -13.60
C THR A 115 -19.47 -16.22 -13.00
N ILE A 116 -20.70 -16.39 -12.50
CA ILE A 116 -21.50 -15.29 -11.96
C ILE A 116 -20.87 -14.72 -10.68
N ILE A 117 -20.43 -15.58 -9.75
CA ILE A 117 -19.90 -15.12 -8.46
C ILE A 117 -18.67 -14.21 -8.65
N PRO A 118 -17.61 -14.60 -9.39
CA PRO A 118 -16.46 -13.72 -9.61
C PRO A 118 -16.81 -12.42 -10.33
N VAL A 119 -17.73 -12.45 -11.30
CA VAL A 119 -18.19 -11.23 -11.99
C VAL A 119 -18.81 -10.24 -11.00
N PHE A 120 -19.70 -10.70 -10.11
CA PHE A 120 -20.28 -9.86 -9.08
C PHE A 120 -19.23 -9.37 -8.07
N MET A 121 -18.29 -10.22 -7.67
CA MET A 121 -17.21 -9.84 -6.76
C MET A 121 -16.34 -8.72 -7.34
N VAL A 122 -15.95 -8.85 -8.61
CA VAL A 122 -15.18 -7.82 -9.33
C VAL A 122 -15.99 -6.53 -9.48
N ALA A 123 -17.28 -6.62 -9.79
CA ALA A 123 -18.14 -5.44 -9.92
C ALA A 123 -18.24 -4.64 -8.61
N VAL A 124 -18.39 -5.33 -7.47
CA VAL A 124 -18.41 -4.69 -6.14
C VAL A 124 -17.05 -4.07 -5.82
N PHE A 125 -15.96 -4.80 -6.06
CA PHE A 125 -14.61 -4.29 -5.83
C PHE A 125 -14.33 -3.03 -6.66
N PHE A 126 -14.64 -3.08 -7.96
CA PHE A 126 -14.49 -1.96 -8.88
C PHE A 126 -15.27 -0.72 -8.43
N TYR A 127 -16.51 -0.89 -7.95
CA TYR A 127 -17.30 0.24 -7.43
C TYR A 127 -16.59 0.98 -6.29
N TYR A 128 -16.06 0.24 -5.30
CA TYR A 128 -15.34 0.85 -4.19
C TYR A 128 -14.02 1.48 -4.64
N THR A 129 -13.27 0.81 -5.52
CA THR A 129 -12.04 1.36 -6.11
C THR A 129 -12.32 2.67 -6.84
N ALA A 130 -13.29 2.72 -7.74
CA ALA A 130 -13.62 3.92 -8.51
C ALA A 130 -14.10 5.07 -7.63
N ARG A 131 -14.92 4.78 -6.60
CA ARG A 131 -15.35 5.77 -5.61
C ARG A 131 -14.16 6.40 -4.87
N ASP A 132 -13.24 5.56 -4.41
CA ASP A 132 -12.13 6.00 -3.59
C ASP A 132 -11.05 6.70 -4.43
N GLU A 133 -10.79 6.21 -5.65
CA GLU A 133 -9.93 6.89 -6.64
C GLU A 133 -10.45 8.29 -6.99
N ALA A 134 -11.76 8.44 -7.23
CA ALA A 134 -12.36 9.73 -7.53
C ALA A 134 -12.18 10.73 -6.36
N ALA A 135 -12.21 10.26 -5.12
CA ALA A 135 -11.97 11.10 -3.95
C ALA A 135 -10.49 11.47 -3.77
N LEU A 136 -9.57 10.57 -4.13
CA LEU A 136 -8.12 10.79 -4.03
C LEU A 136 -7.58 11.71 -5.14
N THR A 137 -8.21 11.68 -6.31
CA THR A 137 -7.82 12.50 -7.48
C THR A 137 -8.55 13.85 -7.54
N ASP A 138 -9.45 14.12 -6.58
CA ASP A 138 -10.17 15.38 -6.48
C ASP A 138 -9.26 16.51 -5.99
N ASN A 139 -8.89 17.38 -6.92
CA ASN A 139 -8.13 18.61 -6.66
C ASN A 139 -9.01 19.87 -6.74
N SER A 140 -10.33 19.75 -6.57
CA SER A 140 -11.26 20.88 -6.72
C SER A 140 -11.33 21.80 -5.50
N LYS A 141 -10.81 21.37 -4.35
CA LYS A 141 -10.85 22.14 -3.10
C LYS A 141 -9.81 23.26 -3.13
N THR A 142 -10.11 24.38 -2.49
CA THR A 142 -9.15 25.48 -2.31
C THR A 142 -8.01 25.02 -1.42
N PRO A 143 -6.74 25.11 -1.86
CA PRO A 143 -5.59 24.79 -1.03
C PRO A 143 -5.26 25.93 -0.06
N ASP A 144 -4.68 25.57 1.08
CA ASP A 144 -4.16 26.52 2.07
C ASP A 144 -2.69 26.87 1.76
N VAL A 145 -1.95 25.91 1.21
CA VAL A 145 -0.55 26.07 0.78
C VAL A 145 -0.36 25.44 -0.60
N THR A 146 0.34 26.15 -1.48
CA THR A 146 0.73 25.62 -2.81
C THR A 146 2.24 25.43 -2.88
N ILE A 147 2.66 24.23 -3.24
CA ILE A 147 4.07 23.88 -3.44
C ILE A 147 4.25 23.34 -4.85
N SER A 148 5.10 23.96 -5.65
CA SER A 148 5.52 23.38 -6.92
C SER A 148 6.70 22.44 -6.69
N VAL A 149 6.57 21.19 -7.10
CA VAL A 149 7.61 20.18 -6.97
C VAL A 149 8.17 19.87 -8.34
N VAL A 150 9.49 19.93 -8.46
CA VAL A 150 10.19 19.68 -9.71
C VAL A 150 11.14 18.50 -9.55
N GLY A 151 10.87 17.43 -10.30
CA GLY A 151 11.77 16.29 -10.45
C GLY A 151 12.87 16.59 -11.47
N LYS A 152 14.12 16.29 -11.12
CA LYS A 152 15.29 16.41 -12.00
C LYS A 152 16.27 15.28 -11.75
N GLN A 153 17.13 14.96 -12.71
CA GLN A 153 18.20 13.97 -12.58
C GLN A 153 19.32 14.52 -11.69
N TRP A 154 19.58 13.98 -10.50
CA TRP A 154 18.79 13.03 -9.70
C TRP A 154 18.53 13.62 -8.31
N SER A 155 17.64 14.62 -8.24
CA SER A 155 17.22 15.29 -7.02
C SER A 155 15.86 15.98 -7.19
N TRP A 156 15.45 16.74 -6.18
CA TRP A 156 14.15 17.39 -6.08
C TRP A 156 14.31 18.87 -5.79
N ASP A 157 13.48 19.70 -6.42
CA ASP A 157 13.31 21.11 -6.05
C ASP A 157 11.89 21.34 -5.52
N PHE A 158 11.79 22.12 -4.44
CA PHE A 158 10.53 22.50 -3.80
C PHE A 158 10.38 24.00 -3.82
N ASN A 159 9.39 24.48 -4.56
CA ASN A 159 9.05 25.88 -4.70
C ASN A 159 7.85 26.16 -3.79
N TYR A 160 8.05 26.95 -2.73
CA TYR A 160 6.99 27.40 -1.82
C TYR A 160 6.38 28.67 -2.39
N VAL A 161 5.28 28.49 -3.12
CA VAL A 161 4.73 29.51 -4.02
C VAL A 161 4.22 30.72 -3.23
N ASP A 162 3.50 30.47 -2.13
CA ASP A 162 2.85 31.53 -1.35
C ASP A 162 3.85 32.40 -0.59
N SER A 163 5.02 31.85 -0.25
CA SER A 163 6.09 32.54 0.48
C SER A 163 7.18 33.11 -0.43
N ASP A 164 7.07 32.87 -1.74
CA ASP A 164 8.05 33.23 -2.76
C ASP A 164 9.50 32.82 -2.42
N VAL A 165 9.68 31.58 -1.96
CA VAL A 165 10.98 30.99 -1.66
C VAL A 165 11.07 29.57 -2.20
N TYR A 166 12.28 29.04 -2.30
CA TYR A 166 12.51 27.68 -2.77
C TYR A 166 13.54 26.93 -1.94
N GLU A 167 13.45 25.61 -1.97
CA GLU A 167 14.49 24.69 -1.54
C GLU A 167 14.96 23.88 -2.74
N THR A 168 16.28 23.82 -2.95
CA THR A 168 16.87 23.09 -4.08
C THR A 168 17.71 21.92 -3.59
N GLY A 169 17.48 20.77 -4.18
CA GLY A 169 18.25 19.57 -3.94
C GLY A 169 19.39 19.40 -4.95
N VAL A 170 20.50 18.84 -4.46
CA VAL A 170 21.53 18.21 -5.28
C VAL A 170 21.44 16.69 -5.13
N HIS A 171 22.07 15.96 -6.04
CA HIS A 171 22.08 14.50 -5.97
C HIS A 171 22.85 14.04 -4.73
N THR A 172 22.14 13.43 -3.79
CA THR A 172 22.73 12.80 -2.59
C THR A 172 23.27 11.42 -2.94
N GLN A 173 24.60 11.24 -2.85
CA GLN A 173 25.22 9.94 -3.10
C GLN A 173 25.18 9.08 -1.84
N LEU A 174 24.57 7.90 -1.91
CA LEU A 174 24.45 7.00 -0.76
C LEU A 174 25.74 6.19 -0.56
N THR A 175 26.76 6.81 0.03
CA THR A 175 28.07 6.17 0.30
C THR A 175 28.05 5.21 1.50
N GLY A 176 27.00 5.26 2.32
CA GLY A 176 26.90 4.52 3.58
C GLY A 176 27.54 5.23 4.78
N GLU A 177 28.07 6.43 4.58
CA GLU A 177 28.63 7.28 5.63
C GLU A 177 27.52 7.99 6.43
N GLU A 178 27.76 8.20 7.74
CA GLU A 178 26.92 9.05 8.57
C GLU A 178 26.92 10.48 8.03
N GLY A 179 25.79 11.20 8.09
CA GLY A 179 25.69 12.56 7.54
C GLY A 179 25.14 12.63 6.10
N THR A 180 24.98 11.50 5.42
CA THR A 180 24.48 11.49 4.02
C THR A 180 23.00 11.88 3.93
N ARG A 181 22.19 11.55 4.95
CA ARG A 181 20.74 11.83 4.94
C ARG A 181 20.44 13.31 5.14
N GLU A 182 21.31 14.01 5.85
CA GLU A 182 21.26 15.43 6.16
C GLU A 182 21.50 16.29 4.91
N GLN A 183 22.02 15.69 3.82
CA GLN A 183 22.23 16.33 2.53
C GLN A 183 21.03 16.16 1.59
N MET A 184 20.00 15.39 1.98
CA MET A 184 18.79 15.23 1.18
C MET A 184 17.98 16.53 1.21
N PRO A 185 17.33 16.91 0.10
CA PRO A 185 16.38 18.02 0.12
C PRO A 185 15.21 17.71 1.06
N VAL A 186 14.72 18.74 1.74
CA VAL A 186 13.67 18.64 2.76
C VAL A 186 12.42 19.38 2.31
N LEU A 187 11.29 18.69 2.26
CA LEU A 187 9.98 19.25 2.02
C LEU A 187 9.31 19.55 3.36
N TYR A 188 9.05 20.83 3.64
CA TYR A 188 8.32 21.26 4.82
C TYR A 188 6.83 21.40 4.53
N LEU A 189 5.98 20.92 5.44
CA LEU A 189 4.53 20.96 5.31
C LEU A 189 3.90 21.37 6.65
N PRO A 190 2.93 22.29 6.67
CA PRO A 190 2.20 22.59 7.89
C PRO A 190 1.14 21.51 8.16
N VAL A 191 1.06 21.03 9.40
CA VAL A 191 0.07 20.03 9.83
C VAL A 191 -1.35 20.60 9.74
N ASN A 192 -2.31 19.76 9.36
CA ASN A 192 -3.74 20.06 9.21
C ASN A 192 -4.09 21.15 8.18
N GLN A 193 -3.17 21.49 7.29
CA GLN A 193 -3.39 22.41 6.17
C GLN A 193 -3.50 21.62 4.86
N ARG A 194 -4.35 22.06 3.94
CA ARG A 194 -4.45 21.46 2.61
C ARG A 194 -3.30 21.94 1.74
N VAL A 195 -2.40 21.03 1.42
CA VAL A 195 -1.27 21.30 0.54
C VAL A 195 -1.62 20.84 -0.87
N GLN A 196 -1.53 21.75 -1.85
CA GLN A 196 -1.55 21.41 -3.26
C GLN A 196 -0.12 21.31 -3.79
N PHE A 197 0.23 20.12 -4.24
CA PHE A 197 1.45 19.86 -4.99
C PHE A 197 1.19 20.06 -6.48
N VAL A 198 1.98 20.94 -7.11
CA VAL A 198 2.01 21.11 -8.56
C VAL A 198 3.27 20.44 -9.09
N LEU A 199 3.11 19.27 -9.68
CA LEU A 199 4.17 18.33 -10.01
C LEU A 199 4.60 18.49 -11.46
N ASN A 200 5.89 18.78 -11.67
CA ASN A 200 6.51 18.86 -13.00
C ASN A 200 7.84 18.08 -13.03
N SER A 201 8.23 17.59 -14.19
CA SER A 201 9.57 17.04 -14.41
C SER A 201 10.33 17.87 -15.43
N ARG A 202 11.62 18.10 -15.19
CA ARG A 202 12.51 18.80 -16.13
C ARG A 202 13.12 17.89 -17.19
N ASP A 203 13.15 16.58 -17.00
CA ASP A 203 13.97 15.72 -17.86
C ASP A 203 13.34 14.39 -18.23
N VAL A 204 13.15 13.49 -17.27
CA VAL A 204 12.62 12.13 -17.48
C VAL A 204 11.42 11.91 -16.58
N ILE A 205 10.72 10.79 -16.77
CA ILE A 205 9.63 10.45 -15.86
C ILE A 205 10.19 10.18 -14.47
N HIS A 206 9.58 10.79 -13.46
CA HIS A 206 9.77 10.50 -12.04
C HIS A 206 8.43 10.15 -11.42
N SER A 207 8.39 9.78 -10.14
CA SER A 207 7.13 9.72 -9.39
C SER A 207 7.32 10.31 -8.02
N PHE A 208 6.53 11.33 -7.69
CA PHE A 208 6.50 11.90 -6.35
C PHE A 208 5.74 10.95 -5.44
N TRP A 209 6.44 10.33 -4.50
CA TRP A 209 5.84 9.40 -3.56
C TRP A 209 6.33 9.63 -2.14
N VAL A 210 5.38 9.87 -1.24
CA VAL A 210 5.60 9.83 0.20
C VAL A 210 4.81 8.63 0.72
N PRO A 211 5.45 7.50 1.05
CA PRO A 211 4.75 6.28 1.49
C PRO A 211 3.79 6.51 2.66
N ALA A 212 4.13 7.40 3.60
CA ALA A 212 3.28 7.74 4.73
C ALA A 212 1.97 8.47 4.32
N PHE A 213 1.94 9.10 3.14
CA PHE A 213 0.72 9.69 2.57
C PHE A 213 -0.13 8.67 1.82
N MET A 214 0.34 7.44 1.58
CA MET A 214 -0.38 6.41 0.81
C MET A 214 -0.77 6.81 -0.62
N THR A 215 -0.25 7.92 -1.11
CA THR A 215 -0.55 8.46 -2.44
C THR A 215 0.74 8.76 -3.17
N LYS A 216 0.78 8.42 -4.45
CA LYS A 216 1.87 8.75 -5.37
C LYS A 216 1.28 9.34 -6.64
N LEU A 217 2.04 10.19 -7.31
CA LEU A 217 1.67 10.66 -8.63
C LEU A 217 2.92 10.84 -9.50
N ASP A 218 2.86 10.27 -10.70
CA ASP A 218 3.96 10.30 -11.64
C ASP A 218 4.13 11.71 -12.21
N MET A 219 5.38 12.09 -12.46
CA MET A 219 5.78 13.39 -13.00
C MET A 219 6.32 13.15 -14.39
N ILE A 220 5.60 13.61 -15.40
CA ILE A 220 5.91 13.33 -16.80
C ILE A 220 6.42 14.64 -17.42
N PRO A 221 7.60 14.66 -18.08
CA PRO A 221 8.08 15.85 -18.77
C PRO A 221 7.03 16.42 -19.71
N GLY A 222 6.86 17.74 -19.71
CA GLY A 222 5.83 18.43 -20.48
C GLY A 222 4.41 18.36 -19.91
N LYS A 223 4.13 17.53 -18.88
CA LYS A 223 2.79 17.44 -18.27
C LYS A 223 2.81 17.95 -16.83
N THR A 224 1.87 18.83 -16.49
CA THR A 224 1.68 19.30 -15.12
C THR A 224 0.59 18.50 -14.43
N ASN A 225 0.96 17.77 -13.39
CA ASN A 225 0.03 17.04 -12.55
C ASN A 225 -0.23 17.80 -11.24
N ARG A 226 -1.41 17.61 -10.64
CA ARG A 226 -1.75 18.17 -9.33
C ARG A 226 -2.19 17.08 -8.37
N LEU A 227 -1.77 17.23 -7.11
CA LEU A 227 -2.14 16.35 -6.02
C LEU A 227 -2.42 17.19 -4.77
N GLN A 228 -3.55 16.95 -4.12
CA GLN A 228 -3.88 17.58 -2.84
C GLN A 228 -3.83 16.56 -1.71
N ILE A 229 -3.19 16.95 -0.60
CA ILE A 229 -3.06 16.14 0.62
C ILE A 229 -3.24 17.03 1.85
N VAL A 230 -3.86 16.50 2.90
CA VAL A 230 -3.87 17.13 4.24
C VAL A 230 -3.07 16.23 5.19
N PRO A 231 -1.84 16.61 5.61
CA PRO A 231 -1.10 15.85 6.61
C PRO A 231 -1.73 16.06 7.99
N THR A 232 -1.94 14.99 8.75
CA THR A 232 -2.70 15.00 10.01
C THR A 232 -1.83 14.80 11.26
N GLN A 233 -0.55 14.45 11.08
CA GLN A 233 0.39 14.18 12.17
C GLN A 233 1.74 14.85 11.88
N THR A 234 2.29 15.52 12.89
CA THR A 234 3.64 16.08 12.82
C THR A 234 4.71 14.98 12.88
N GLY A 235 5.89 15.27 12.34
CA GLY A 235 7.03 14.35 12.36
C GLY A 235 7.89 14.45 11.11
N GLU A 236 8.90 13.58 11.07
CA GLU A 236 9.79 13.43 9.93
C GLU A 236 9.49 12.13 9.18
N PHE A 237 9.33 12.23 7.87
CA PHE A 237 8.99 11.13 6.98
C PHE A 237 9.92 11.15 5.77
N GLN A 238 9.92 10.05 5.03
CA GLN A 238 10.77 9.91 3.85
C GLN A 238 9.91 9.95 2.58
N GLY A 239 10.33 10.76 1.61
CA GLY A 239 9.87 10.72 0.24
C GLY A 239 10.87 10.03 -0.67
N LYS A 240 10.37 9.43 -1.76
CA LYS A 240 11.15 8.65 -2.72
C LYS A 240 10.64 8.85 -4.14
N CYS A 241 11.53 8.68 -5.11
CA CYS A 241 11.12 8.44 -6.49
C CYS A 241 10.56 7.01 -6.64
N ALA A 242 9.41 6.85 -7.30
CA ALA A 242 8.78 5.55 -7.52
C ALA A 242 8.68 5.12 -9.00
N GLU A 243 9.25 5.89 -9.92
CA GLU A 243 9.31 5.58 -11.35
C GLU A 243 10.76 5.66 -11.85
N LEU A 244 11.18 4.70 -12.68
CA LEU A 244 12.59 4.54 -13.04
C LEU A 244 13.11 5.75 -13.84
N CYS A 245 14.04 6.50 -13.26
CA CYS A 245 14.55 7.76 -13.81
C CYS A 245 16.06 7.76 -14.19
N GLY A 246 16.69 6.59 -14.18
CA GLY A 246 18.06 6.39 -14.63
C GLY A 246 19.00 5.82 -13.55
N ALA A 247 20.30 6.06 -13.70
CA ALA A 247 21.36 5.38 -12.96
C ALA A 247 21.26 5.52 -11.43
N TYR A 248 20.83 6.67 -10.94
CA TYR A 248 20.74 6.96 -9.50
C TYR A 248 19.29 7.04 -9.01
N HIS A 249 18.38 6.30 -9.66
CA HIS A 249 16.96 6.26 -9.30
C HIS A 249 16.71 5.95 -7.80
N SER A 250 17.44 4.97 -7.24
CA SER A 250 17.31 4.60 -5.83
C SER A 250 17.81 5.66 -4.85
N GLU A 251 18.56 6.65 -5.33
CA GLU A 251 19.14 7.73 -4.52
C GLU A 251 18.33 9.03 -4.60
N MET A 252 17.22 9.04 -5.37
CA MET A 252 16.28 10.15 -5.44
C MET A 252 15.35 10.19 -4.23
N LEU A 253 15.95 10.37 -3.06
CA LEU A 253 15.30 10.46 -1.77
C LEU A 253 15.17 11.93 -1.36
N PHE A 254 14.11 12.23 -0.61
CA PHE A 254 13.92 13.52 0.05
C PHE A 254 13.32 13.29 1.43
N MET A 255 13.52 14.25 2.33
CA MET A 255 12.88 14.23 3.65
C MET A 255 11.60 15.05 3.59
N VAL A 256 10.62 14.68 4.41
CA VAL A 256 9.38 15.42 4.58
C VAL A 256 9.24 15.75 6.05
N LYS A 257 9.13 17.02 6.39
CA LYS A 257 8.88 17.49 7.76
C LYS A 257 7.50 18.07 7.84
N VAL A 258 6.61 17.38 8.56
CA VAL A 258 5.29 17.90 8.91
C VAL A 258 5.40 18.61 10.25
N VAL A 259 5.19 19.92 10.25
CA VAL A 259 5.52 20.80 11.38
C VAL A 259 4.33 21.68 11.76
N SER A 260 4.47 22.44 12.85
CA SER A 260 3.48 23.48 13.21
C SER A 260 3.53 24.63 12.19
N GLN A 261 2.47 25.45 12.14
CA GLN A 261 2.48 26.65 11.29
C GLN A 261 3.64 27.58 11.63
N GLU A 262 3.93 27.77 12.92
CA GLU A 262 5.04 28.62 13.38
C GLU A 262 6.40 28.13 12.86
N GLU A 263 6.68 26.83 12.95
CA GLU A 263 7.94 26.26 12.46
C GLU A 263 8.02 26.29 10.93
N TYR A 264 6.90 26.10 10.24
CA TYR A 264 6.82 26.28 8.78
C TYR A 264 7.19 27.71 8.39
N ASP A 265 6.58 28.72 9.03
CA ASP A 265 6.84 30.14 8.75
C ASP A 265 8.30 30.52 9.05
N GLN A 266 8.86 30.01 10.15
CA GLN A 266 10.28 30.18 10.49
C GLN A 266 11.20 29.60 9.42
N GLN A 267 10.86 28.42 8.87
CA GLN A 267 11.63 27.81 7.80
C GLN A 267 11.55 28.64 6.51
N MET A 268 10.38 29.18 6.16
CA MET A 268 10.24 30.05 4.98
C MET A 268 11.10 31.31 5.12
N ALA A 269 11.09 31.94 6.30
CA ALA A 269 11.95 33.07 6.60
C ALA A 269 13.44 32.71 6.49
N ARG A 270 13.84 31.55 7.00
CA ARG A 270 15.22 31.05 6.89
C ARG A 270 15.65 30.86 5.44
N LEU A 271 14.80 30.28 4.58
CA LEU A 271 15.10 30.14 3.15
C LEU A 271 15.31 31.49 2.48
N ALA A 272 14.50 32.49 2.84
CA ALA A 272 14.69 33.86 2.37
C ALA A 272 16.01 34.47 2.84
N GLU A 273 16.41 34.27 4.10
CA GLU A 273 17.70 34.72 4.64
C GLU A 273 18.91 34.07 3.95
N LEU A 274 18.76 32.82 3.48
CA LEU A 274 19.76 32.11 2.68
C LEU A 274 19.83 32.60 1.23
N GLY A 275 18.99 33.57 0.84
CA GLY A 275 18.92 34.10 -0.52
C GLY A 275 18.18 33.20 -1.50
N GLN A 276 17.42 32.21 -1.01
CA GLN A 276 16.61 31.32 -1.84
C GLN A 276 15.22 31.90 -2.09
N THR A 277 15.19 33.14 -2.58
CA THR A 277 13.96 33.87 -2.89
C THR A 277 13.57 33.71 -4.36
N GLY A 278 12.28 33.85 -4.65
CA GLY A 278 11.70 33.62 -5.97
C GLY A 278 11.29 32.16 -6.18
N GLN A 279 11.11 31.79 -7.44
CA GLN A 279 10.75 30.44 -7.86
C GLN A 279 11.78 29.88 -8.82
N LEU A 280 12.14 28.60 -8.66
CA LEU A 280 12.92 27.88 -9.64
C LEU A 280 12.03 27.56 -10.84
N PRO A 281 12.42 27.94 -12.07
CA PRO A 281 11.52 27.85 -13.20
C PRO A 281 11.37 26.39 -13.65
N VAL A 282 10.19 26.07 -14.20
CA VAL A 282 9.87 24.74 -14.74
C VAL A 282 10.05 24.66 -16.26
N ASP A 283 10.39 25.78 -16.89
CA ASP A 283 10.64 25.93 -18.33
C ASP A 283 11.91 25.21 -18.83
N ALA A 284 12.84 24.89 -17.93
CA ALA A 284 14.02 24.06 -18.19
C ALA A 284 13.69 22.58 -18.49
N SER A 285 12.42 22.27 -18.77
CA SER A 285 11.96 20.98 -19.24
C SER A 285 12.58 20.64 -20.60
N ARG A 286 13.00 19.39 -20.78
CA ARG A 286 13.43 18.86 -22.09
C ARG A 286 12.31 18.82 -23.13
N GLU A 287 11.07 18.80 -22.66
CA GLU A 287 9.86 18.71 -23.47
C GLU A 287 9.01 19.97 -23.30
N ASP A 288 8.35 20.39 -24.38
CA ASP A 288 7.38 21.47 -24.35
C ASP A 288 6.17 21.08 -23.48
N LEU A 289 5.56 22.07 -22.83
CA LEU A 289 4.36 21.85 -22.04
C LEU A 289 3.18 21.44 -22.95
N VAL A 290 2.42 20.45 -22.50
CA VAL A 290 1.14 20.07 -23.08
C VAL A 290 0.22 21.28 -23.05
N LYS A 291 -0.48 21.50 -24.17
CA LYS A 291 -1.38 22.64 -24.33
C LYS A 291 -2.42 22.69 -23.20
N GLY A 292 -2.42 23.80 -22.44
CA GLY A 292 -3.34 24.04 -21.32
C GLY A 292 -2.72 23.78 -19.95
N ASP A 293 -1.65 22.99 -19.85
CA ASP A 293 -1.03 22.65 -18.56
C ASP A 293 -0.25 23.83 -17.97
N ALA A 294 0.20 24.79 -18.79
CA ALA A 294 0.87 26.00 -18.34
C ALA A 294 0.05 26.77 -17.29
N GLU A 295 -1.28 26.78 -17.42
CA GLU A 295 -2.19 27.46 -16.48
C GLU A 295 -2.21 26.80 -15.10
N LEU A 296 -1.84 25.52 -15.01
CA LEU A 296 -1.76 24.76 -13.76
C LEU A 296 -0.50 25.08 -12.95
N ILE A 297 0.53 25.62 -13.60
CA ILE A 297 1.77 26.07 -12.97
C ILE A 297 1.51 27.46 -12.36
N PRO A 298 1.76 27.68 -11.06
CA PRO A 298 1.58 28.98 -10.45
C PRO A 298 2.64 30.00 -10.92
N GLU A 299 2.25 31.28 -11.00
CA GLU A 299 3.20 32.37 -11.20
C GLU A 299 3.97 32.64 -9.88
N PRO A 300 5.27 32.96 -9.91
CA PRO A 300 6.13 33.20 -11.07
C PRO A 300 6.88 31.96 -11.60
N ALA A 301 6.61 30.75 -11.08
CA ALA A 301 7.28 29.52 -11.51
C ALA A 301 7.07 29.21 -13.00
N ARG A 302 6.01 29.77 -13.62
CA ARG A 302 5.65 29.65 -15.04
C ARG A 302 6.58 30.41 -15.99
N THR A 303 7.44 31.31 -15.50
CA THR A 303 8.23 32.20 -16.37
C THR A 303 9.07 31.41 -17.39
N GLY A 304 8.84 31.70 -18.69
CA GLY A 304 9.56 31.06 -19.80
C GLY A 304 8.77 30.74 -21.08
N SER A 305 7.46 31.02 -21.18
CA SER A 305 6.73 30.85 -22.45
C SER A 305 7.12 31.92 -23.47
N ASN A 306 8.14 31.64 -24.28
CA ASN A 306 8.28 32.24 -25.61
C ASN A 306 7.49 31.42 -26.62
#